data_AF-A0A8J3EKL5-F1
#
_entry.id   AF-A0A8J3EKL5-F1
#
_cell.length_a   1.000
_cell.length_b   1.000
_cell.length_c   1.000
_cell.angle_alpha   90.00
_cell.angle_beta   90.00
_cell.angle_gamma   90.00
#
_symmetry.space_group_name_H-M   'P 1'
#
loop_
_entity.id
_entity.type
_entity.pdbx_description
1 polymer ?
#
loop_
_entity_poly.entity_id
_entity_poly.type
_entity_poly.pdbx_seq_one_letter_code
_entity_poly.pdbx_strand_id
1 'polypeptide(L)'
;MKRRHEALIPLSHHHYHGLVIALKLQNASKEKGRWTLEEIKQDTQRFWENGGAAHFREEEEVLYPTFSRYSRIEELPEMSQILLEHVQLRAMFSQLINHEGQEDIPLMHAVGTLLKKHIRTEERVIFPLIQESVPEDVLKRISSHFSAHEEIYNKG
;
A
#
# COMPACT_ATOMS: atom_id res chain seq x y z
N MET A 1 3.76 16.43 14.33
CA MET A 1 4.09 15.58 13.17
C MET A 1 4.54 16.50 12.04
N LYS A 2 5.72 16.30 11.44
CA LYS A 2 6.14 17.08 10.27
C LYS A 2 5.19 16.79 9.09
N ARG A 3 4.93 17.79 8.25
CA ARG A 3 4.17 17.62 7.00
C ARG A 3 4.90 16.59 6.11
N ARG A 4 4.14 15.76 5.39
CA ARG A 4 4.68 14.83 4.39
C ARG A 4 5.42 15.64 3.32
N HIS A 5 6.64 15.23 2.99
CA HIS A 5 7.45 15.83 1.95
C HIS A 5 6.78 15.64 0.59
N GLU A 6 6.82 16.66 -0.26
CA GLU A 6 6.07 16.69 -1.53
C GLU A 6 6.35 15.47 -2.42
N ALA A 7 7.61 15.03 -2.48
CA ALA A 7 8.01 13.83 -3.20
C ALA A 7 7.29 12.54 -2.76
N LEU A 8 6.89 12.44 -1.50
CA LEU A 8 6.24 11.23 -0.96
C LEU A 8 4.70 11.32 -0.98
N ILE A 9 4.15 12.49 -1.34
CA ILE A 9 2.69 12.70 -1.39
C ILE A 9 1.99 11.73 -2.34
N PRO A 10 2.49 11.46 -3.57
CA PRO A 10 1.83 10.52 -4.48
C PRO A 10 1.64 9.12 -3.86
N LEU A 11 2.68 8.61 -3.18
CA LEU A 11 2.62 7.34 -2.47
C LEU A 11 1.60 7.40 -1.31
N SER A 12 1.65 8.45 -0.49
CA SER A 12 0.68 8.66 0.60
C SER A 12 -0.77 8.81 0.13
N HIS A 13 -1.01 9.34 -1.07
CA HIS A 13 -2.34 9.40 -1.65
C HIS A 13 -2.86 8.01 -2.03
N HIS A 14 -1.99 7.17 -2.62
CA HIS A 14 -2.36 5.78 -2.89
C HIS A 14 -2.67 5.00 -1.60
N HIS A 15 -1.93 5.25 -0.51
CA HIS A 15 -2.22 4.71 0.82
C HIS A 15 -3.61 5.05 1.34
N TYR A 16 -4.13 6.25 1.06
CA TYR A 16 -5.49 6.62 1.44
C TYR A 16 -6.52 5.67 0.81
N HIS A 17 -6.39 5.37 -0.49
CA HIS A 17 -7.25 4.40 -1.17
C HIS A 17 -7.05 2.98 -0.63
N GLY A 18 -5.80 2.58 -0.36
CA GLY A 18 -5.49 1.30 0.26
C GLY A 18 -6.16 1.11 1.62
N LEU A 19 -6.26 2.17 2.44
CA LEU A 19 -6.98 2.13 3.72
C LEU A 19 -8.49 1.97 3.55
N VAL A 20 -9.08 2.53 2.49
CA VAL A 20 -10.50 2.32 2.15
C VAL A 20 -10.75 0.86 1.75
N ILE A 21 -9.88 0.28 0.92
CA ILE A 21 -9.95 -1.14 0.55
C ILE A 21 -9.77 -2.04 1.77
N ALA A 22 -8.78 -1.75 2.61
CA ALA A 22 -8.54 -2.48 3.85
C ALA A 22 -9.76 -2.46 4.79
N LEU A 23 -10.47 -1.33 4.87
CA LEU A 23 -11.70 -1.19 5.65
C LEU A 23 -12.83 -2.02 5.05
N LYS A 24 -13.02 -2.01 3.72
CA LYS A 24 -14.03 -2.83 3.03
C LYS A 24 -13.81 -4.31 3.33
N LEU A 25 -12.58 -4.78 3.12
CA LEU A 25 -12.14 -6.16 3.37
C LEU A 25 -12.35 -6.60 4.82
N GLN A 26 -11.99 -5.77 5.81
CA GLN A 26 -12.25 -6.05 7.24
C GLN A 26 -13.74 -6.11 7.61
N ASN A 27 -14.62 -5.60 6.75
CA ASN A 27 -16.07 -5.58 6.97
C ASN A 27 -16.83 -6.60 6.10
N ALA A 28 -16.13 -7.40 5.30
CA ALA A 28 -16.73 -8.53 4.60
C ALA A 28 -17.49 -9.41 5.62
N SER A 29 -18.67 -9.91 5.26
CA SER A 29 -19.58 -10.73 6.10
C SER A 29 -20.42 -10.05 7.19
N LYS A 30 -20.34 -8.73 7.37
CA LYS A 30 -21.29 -8.05 8.27
C LYS A 30 -22.70 -8.12 7.64
N GLU A 31 -23.68 -8.72 8.32
CA GLU A 31 -25.08 -8.90 7.85
C GLU A 31 -25.78 -7.59 7.43
N LYS A 32 -25.27 -6.42 7.85
CA LYS A 32 -25.72 -5.09 7.45
C LYS A 32 -24.61 -4.29 6.73
N GLY A 33 -23.71 -5.01 6.05
CA GLY A 33 -22.57 -4.43 5.35
C GLY A 33 -23.01 -3.46 4.28
N ARG A 34 -22.29 -2.34 4.17
CA ARG A 34 -22.52 -1.33 3.12
C ARG A 34 -22.23 -1.86 1.71
N TRP A 35 -21.45 -2.94 1.60
CA TRP A 35 -20.99 -3.53 0.35
C TRP A 35 -21.20 -5.04 0.38
N THR A 36 -21.57 -5.59 -0.77
CA THR A 36 -21.57 -7.03 -1.05
C THR A 36 -20.14 -7.57 -1.13
N LEU A 37 -19.96 -8.89 -0.96
CA LEU A 37 -18.63 -9.52 -1.08
C LEU A 37 -18.05 -9.34 -2.50
N GLU A 38 -18.90 -9.43 -3.52
CA GLU A 38 -18.51 -9.21 -4.92
C GLU A 38 -18.01 -7.79 -5.17
N GLU A 39 -18.71 -6.76 -4.67
CA GLU A 39 -18.24 -5.37 -4.78
C GLU A 39 -16.89 -5.16 -4.08
N ILE A 40 -16.68 -5.78 -2.91
CA ILE A 40 -15.40 -5.71 -2.19
C ILE A 40 -14.28 -6.32 -3.04
N LYS A 41 -14.51 -7.48 -3.66
CA LYS A 41 -13.54 -8.14 -4.54
C LYS A 41 -13.23 -7.30 -5.78
N GLN A 42 -14.25 -6.81 -6.49
CA GLN A 42 -14.07 -5.97 -7.68
C GLN A 42 -13.33 -4.67 -7.37
N ASP A 43 -13.63 -4.02 -6.24
CA ASP A 43 -12.91 -2.82 -5.81
C ASP A 43 -11.46 -3.13 -5.42
N THR A 44 -11.23 -4.28 -4.80
CA THR A 44 -9.87 -4.74 -4.46
C THR A 44 -9.06 -5.05 -5.72
N GLN A 45 -9.67 -5.72 -6.70
CA GLN A 45 -9.06 -5.99 -8.00
C GLN A 45 -8.71 -4.68 -8.71
N ARG A 46 -9.67 -3.75 -8.81
CA ARG A 46 -9.44 -2.43 -9.41
C ARG A 46 -8.30 -1.70 -8.70
N PHE A 47 -8.27 -1.69 -7.37
CA PHE A 47 -7.17 -1.08 -6.63
C PHE A 47 -5.81 -1.69 -6.95
N TRP A 48 -5.75 -3.02 -6.99
CA TRP A 48 -4.50 -3.74 -7.21
C TRP A 48 -3.95 -3.53 -8.63
N GLU A 49 -4.79 -3.69 -9.64
CA GLU A 49 -4.42 -3.59 -11.05
C GLU A 49 -4.06 -2.16 -11.48
N ASN A 50 -4.66 -1.16 -10.83
CA ASN A 50 -4.55 0.24 -11.23
C ASN A 50 -3.58 1.07 -10.38
N GLY A 51 -2.88 0.46 -9.44
CA GLY A 51 -1.91 1.20 -8.63
C GLY A 51 -1.16 0.33 -7.65
N GLY A 52 -1.84 -0.61 -6.97
CA GLY A 52 -1.23 -1.45 -5.93
C GLY A 52 0.06 -2.14 -6.37
N ALA A 53 0.05 -2.80 -7.52
CA ALA A 53 1.24 -3.49 -8.01
C ALA A 53 2.38 -2.54 -8.42
N ALA A 54 2.06 -1.34 -8.92
CA ALA A 54 3.04 -0.34 -9.32
C ALA A 54 3.64 0.37 -8.09
N HIS A 55 2.82 0.68 -7.10
CA HIS A 55 3.21 1.29 -5.83
C HIS A 55 4.33 0.50 -5.14
N PHE A 56 4.19 -0.82 -5.00
CA PHE A 56 5.27 -1.64 -4.42
C PHE A 56 6.55 -1.62 -5.24
N ARG A 57 6.47 -1.52 -6.58
CA ARG A 57 7.68 -1.37 -7.41
C ARG A 57 8.32 0.00 -7.21
N GLU A 58 7.53 1.07 -7.17
CA GLU A 58 8.03 2.41 -6.89
C GLU A 58 8.79 2.45 -5.56
N GLU A 59 8.31 1.75 -4.54
CA GLU A 59 8.99 1.63 -3.26
C GLU A 59 10.25 0.76 -3.32
N GLU A 60 10.13 -0.47 -3.83
CA GLU A 60 11.21 -1.47 -3.89
C GLU A 60 12.34 -1.11 -4.85
N GLU A 61 12.03 -0.45 -5.96
CA GLU A 61 12.98 -0.16 -7.04
C GLU A 61 13.57 1.25 -6.95
N VAL A 62 12.89 2.19 -6.27
CA VAL A 62 13.32 3.60 -6.21
C VAL A 62 13.46 4.10 -4.77
N LEU A 63 12.39 4.06 -3.97
CA LEU A 63 12.37 4.70 -2.66
C LEU A 63 13.32 4.04 -1.66
N TYR A 64 13.18 2.74 -1.43
CA TYR A 64 13.97 1.98 -0.46
C TYR A 64 15.44 1.84 -0.88
N PRO A 65 15.79 1.62 -2.16
CA PRO A 65 17.17 1.70 -2.61
C PRO A 65 17.79 3.09 -2.45
N THR A 66 16.98 4.16 -2.59
CA THR A 66 17.48 5.51 -2.28
C THR A 66 17.73 5.67 -0.79
N PHE A 67 16.79 5.22 0.05
CA PHE A 67 16.92 5.29 1.51
C PHE A 67 18.15 4.55 2.04
N SER A 68 18.45 3.37 1.50
CA SER A 68 19.62 2.56 1.89
C SER A 68 20.97 3.25 1.68
N ARG A 69 21.04 4.26 0.80
CA ARG A 69 22.25 5.05 0.58
C ARG A 69 22.52 6.07 1.67
N TYR A 70 21.50 6.40 2.47
CA TYR A 70 21.56 7.43 3.51
C TYR A 70 21.26 6.87 4.91
N SER A 71 20.97 5.58 5.03
CA SER A 71 20.65 4.93 6.29
C SER A 71 20.96 3.44 6.25
N ARG A 72 21.24 2.87 7.44
CA ARG A 72 21.50 1.43 7.62
C ARG A 72 20.18 0.68 7.71
N ILE A 73 19.47 0.61 6.58
CA ILE A 73 18.12 0.04 6.53
C ILE A 73 18.09 -1.44 6.90
N GLU A 74 19.21 -2.13 6.78
CA GLU A 74 19.39 -3.52 7.23
C GLU A 74 19.32 -3.69 8.75
N GLU A 75 19.53 -2.62 9.51
CA GLU A 75 19.40 -2.61 10.97
C GLU A 75 17.97 -2.24 11.42
N LEU A 76 17.07 -1.88 10.50
CA LEU A 76 15.69 -1.52 10.78
C LEU A 76 14.78 -2.75 10.63
N PRO A 77 14.23 -3.32 11.73
CA PRO A 77 13.34 -4.48 11.66
C PRO A 77 12.11 -4.26 10.76
N GLU A 78 11.60 -3.03 10.74
CA GLU A 78 10.45 -2.63 9.93
C GLU A 78 10.71 -2.79 8.43
N MET A 79 11.95 -2.61 7.97
CA MET A 79 12.28 -2.76 6.54
C MET A 79 12.17 -4.22 6.10
N SER A 80 12.67 -5.14 6.90
CA SER A 80 12.54 -6.58 6.64
C SER A 80 11.08 -7.02 6.70
N GLN A 81 10.32 -6.46 7.66
CA GLN A 81 8.90 -6.70 7.78
C GLN A 81 8.13 -6.21 6.55
N ILE A 82 8.33 -4.96 6.12
CA ILE A 82 7.62 -4.37 4.97
C ILE A 82 7.85 -5.18 3.69
N LEU A 83 9.10 -5.56 3.40
CA LEU A 83 9.42 -6.36 2.22
C LEU A 83 8.77 -7.76 2.26
N LEU A 84 8.68 -8.37 3.44
CA LEU A 84 7.93 -9.61 3.62
C LEU A 84 6.42 -9.39 3.42
N GLU A 85 5.87 -8.31 3.97
CA GLU A 85 4.46 -7.94 3.83
C GLU A 85 4.11 -7.67 2.35
N HIS A 86 5.00 -7.10 1.54
CA HIS A 86 4.80 -6.96 0.09
C HIS A 86 4.61 -8.30 -0.61
N VAL A 87 5.48 -9.28 -0.32
CA VAL A 87 5.39 -10.64 -0.90
C VAL A 87 4.08 -11.30 -0.50
N GLN A 88 3.71 -11.20 0.78
CA GLN A 88 2.46 -11.75 1.29
C GLN A 88 1.25 -11.09 0.64
N LEU A 89 1.21 -9.76 0.58
CA LEU A 89 0.11 -9.01 -0.03
C LEU A 89 -0.03 -9.33 -1.51
N ARG A 90 1.06 -9.41 -2.28
CA ARG A 90 1.02 -9.85 -3.70
C ARG A 90 0.37 -11.21 -3.85
N ALA A 91 0.77 -12.19 -3.02
CA ALA A 91 0.20 -13.53 -3.07
C ALA A 91 -1.29 -13.53 -2.69
N MET A 92 -1.66 -12.84 -1.61
CA MET A 92 -3.03 -12.82 -1.12
C MET A 92 -3.97 -12.04 -2.04
N PHE A 93 -3.53 -10.93 -2.65
CA PHE A 93 -4.30 -10.23 -3.68
C PHE A 93 -4.53 -11.12 -4.89
N SER A 94 -3.49 -11.80 -5.39
CA SER A 94 -3.62 -12.73 -6.50
C SER A 94 -4.61 -13.85 -6.17
N GLN A 95 -4.52 -14.44 -4.98
CA GLN A 95 -5.45 -15.48 -4.54
C GLN A 95 -6.88 -14.95 -4.46
N LEU A 96 -7.10 -13.78 -3.87
CA LEU A 96 -8.42 -13.19 -3.72
C LEU A 96 -9.05 -12.82 -5.07
N ILE A 97 -8.28 -12.22 -5.98
CA ILE A 97 -8.76 -11.73 -7.29
C ILE A 97 -9.07 -12.91 -8.22
N ASN A 98 -8.20 -13.91 -8.27
CA ASN A 98 -8.33 -15.05 -9.18
C ASN A 98 -9.18 -16.19 -8.62
N HIS A 99 -9.76 -16.04 -7.42
CA HIS A 99 -10.61 -17.08 -6.84
C HIS A 99 -11.90 -17.26 -7.63
N GLU A 100 -12.13 -18.45 -8.17
CA GLU A 100 -13.41 -18.86 -8.76
C GLU A 100 -14.22 -19.64 -7.73
N GLY A 101 -15.41 -19.14 -7.36
CA GLY A 101 -16.28 -19.81 -6.40
C GLY A 101 -16.86 -18.86 -5.36
N GLN A 102 -17.19 -19.41 -4.19
CA GLN A 102 -17.72 -18.63 -3.07
C GLN A 102 -16.60 -17.83 -2.41
N GLU A 103 -16.83 -16.54 -2.18
CA GLU A 103 -15.86 -15.64 -1.59
C GLU A 103 -15.30 -16.11 -0.23
N ASP A 104 -13.98 -16.10 -0.11
CA ASP A 104 -13.22 -16.49 1.09
C ASP A 104 -13.16 -15.31 2.08
N ILE A 105 -14.17 -15.24 2.95
CA ILE A 105 -14.30 -14.21 3.99
C ILE A 105 -13.06 -14.17 4.91
N PRO A 106 -12.55 -15.30 5.44
CA PRO A 106 -11.29 -15.32 6.20
C PRO A 106 -10.12 -14.67 5.46
N LEU A 107 -9.93 -15.00 4.17
CA LEU A 107 -8.87 -14.39 3.35
C LEU A 107 -9.09 -12.87 3.21
N MET A 108 -10.31 -12.42 2.91
CA MET A 108 -10.63 -10.99 2.84
C MET A 108 -10.24 -10.26 4.12
N HIS A 109 -10.60 -10.79 5.28
CA HIS A 109 -10.26 -10.20 6.58
C HIS A 109 -8.75 -10.15 6.80
N ALA A 110 -8.04 -11.21 6.43
CA ALA A 110 -6.58 -11.29 6.53
C ALA A 110 -5.90 -10.24 5.64
N VAL A 111 -6.30 -10.10 4.37
CA VAL A 111 -5.77 -9.07 3.44
C VAL A 111 -6.01 -7.68 4.02
N GLY A 112 -7.25 -7.38 4.44
CA GLY A 112 -7.58 -6.06 4.96
C GLY A 112 -6.81 -5.71 6.23
N THR A 113 -6.56 -6.69 7.10
CA THR A 113 -5.77 -6.48 8.32
C THR A 113 -4.30 -6.23 8.00
N LEU A 114 -3.70 -7.04 7.13
CA LEU A 114 -2.31 -6.92 6.73
C LEU A 114 -2.06 -5.60 6.00
N LEU A 115 -2.89 -5.25 5.00
CA LEU A 115 -2.76 -4.03 4.21
C LEU A 115 -2.83 -2.77 5.10
N LYS A 116 -3.78 -2.73 6.05
CA LYS A 116 -3.88 -1.61 6.99
C LYS A 116 -2.67 -1.48 7.91
N LYS A 117 -2.13 -2.61 8.37
CA LYS A 117 -0.93 -2.63 9.23
C LYS A 117 0.28 -2.12 8.44
N HIS A 118 0.49 -2.67 7.26
CA HIS A 118 1.54 -2.32 6.32
C HIS A 118 1.56 -0.80 6.02
N ILE A 119 0.45 -0.25 5.50
CA ILE A 119 0.32 1.19 5.19
C ILE A 119 0.60 2.06 6.43
N ARG A 120 0.13 1.64 7.62
CA ARG A 120 0.36 2.42 8.85
C ARG A 120 1.81 2.42 9.27
N THR A 121 2.53 1.33 9.06
CA THR A 121 3.97 1.24 9.35
C THR A 121 4.73 2.19 8.42
N GLU A 122 4.40 2.22 7.13
CA GLU A 122 5.05 3.12 6.18
C GLU A 122 4.80 4.58 6.50
N GLU A 123 3.52 4.95 6.68
CA GLU A 123 3.15 6.34 6.94
C GLU A 123 3.73 6.88 8.25
N ARG A 124 3.79 6.05 9.29
CA ARG A 124 4.13 6.50 10.66
C ARG A 124 5.57 6.27 11.04
N VAL A 125 6.27 5.35 10.37
CA VAL A 125 7.64 4.96 10.73
C VAL A 125 8.56 5.17 9.54
N ILE A 126 8.33 4.46 8.43
CA ILE A 126 9.29 4.43 7.31
C ILE A 126 9.40 5.80 6.62
N PHE A 127 8.29 6.40 6.21
CA PHE A 127 8.34 7.68 5.48
C PHE A 127 8.88 8.83 6.35
N PRO A 128 8.56 8.96 7.65
CA PRO A 128 9.25 9.89 8.53
C PRO A 128 10.77 9.69 8.58
N LEU A 129 11.25 8.44 8.73
CA LEU A 129 12.69 8.13 8.74
C LEU A 129 13.36 8.50 7.43
N ILE A 130 12.72 8.23 6.29
CA ILE A 130 13.20 8.64 4.96
C ILE A 130 13.33 10.16 4.88
N GLN A 131 12.32 10.92 5.33
CA GLN A 131 12.36 12.38 5.31
C GLN A 131 13.45 12.98 6.22
N GLU A 132 13.82 12.27 7.29
CA GLU A 132 14.86 12.72 8.21
C GLU A 132 16.26 12.40 7.69
N SER A 133 16.39 11.33 6.90
CA SER A 133 17.69 10.79 6.50
C SER A 133 18.08 11.15 5.08
N VAL A 134 17.12 11.24 4.16
CA VAL A 134 17.37 11.49 2.73
C VAL A 134 17.37 13.01 2.46
N PRO A 135 18.42 13.57 1.85
CA PRO A 135 18.48 14.99 1.51
C PRO A 135 17.32 15.44 0.62
N GLU A 136 16.87 16.69 0.83
CA GLU A 136 15.71 17.27 0.12
C GLU A 136 15.89 17.27 -1.41
N ASP A 137 17.08 17.61 -1.92
CA ASP A 137 17.39 17.61 -3.35
C ASP A 137 17.31 16.21 -3.96
N VAL A 138 17.65 15.18 -3.19
CA VAL A 138 17.55 13.78 -3.59
C VAL A 138 16.09 13.36 -3.66
N LEU A 139 15.29 13.68 -2.63
CA LEU A 139 13.84 13.40 -2.62
C LEU A 139 13.14 14.09 -3.80
N LYS A 140 13.49 15.35 -4.09
CA LYS A 140 12.97 16.07 -5.25
C LYS A 140 13.36 15.41 -6.58
N ARG A 141 14.57 14.86 -6.69
CA ARG A 141 15.03 14.20 -7.92
C ARG A 141 14.29 12.88 -8.19
N ILE A 142 13.96 12.13 -7.15
CA ILE A 142 13.26 10.84 -7.32
C ILE A 142 11.74 10.99 -7.46
N SER A 143 11.17 12.17 -7.18
CA SER A 143 9.72 12.38 -7.16
C SER A 143 9.03 12.08 -8.49
N SER A 144 9.72 12.28 -9.62
CA SER A 144 9.18 12.00 -10.95
C SER A 144 8.98 10.51 -11.24
N HIS A 145 9.50 9.63 -10.40
CA HIS A 145 9.28 8.19 -10.51
C HIS A 145 7.99 7.74 -9.83
N PHE A 146 7.35 8.59 -9.02
CA PHE A 146 6.16 8.23 -8.25
C PHE A 146 4.90 8.71 -8.95
N SER A 147 3.99 7.79 -9.22
CA SER A 147 2.77 8.07 -9.94
C SER A 147 1.65 8.42 -8.96
N ALA A 148 0.93 9.52 -9.23
CA ALA A 148 -0.36 9.74 -8.60
C ALA A 148 -1.36 8.74 -9.20
N HIS A 149 -1.53 7.58 -8.57
CA HIS A 149 -2.48 6.53 -9.00
C HIS A 149 -3.97 6.94 -8.83
N GLU A 150 -4.29 8.23 -8.89
CA GLU A 150 -5.57 8.84 -8.48
C GLU A 150 -6.68 8.76 -9.53
N GLU A 151 -6.35 8.74 -10.83
CA GLU A 151 -7.34 8.92 -11.90
C GLU A 151 -8.33 7.75 -12.05
N ILE A 152 -8.12 6.66 -11.31
CA ILE A 152 -8.78 5.38 -11.59
C ILE A 152 -9.97 5.13 -10.63
N TYR A 153 -10.08 5.89 -9.54
CA TYR A 153 -11.14 5.73 -8.54
C TYR A 153 -12.32 6.72 -8.68
N ASN A 154 -12.22 7.69 -9.59
CA ASN A 154 -13.21 8.78 -9.78
C ASN A 154 -14.20 8.56 -10.94
N LYS A 155 -14.13 7.43 -11.65
CA LYS A 155 -15.19 7.03 -12.59
C LYS A 155 -16.13 6.07 -11.87
N GLY A 156 -17.18 6.65 -11.30
CA GLY A 156 -18.33 5.94 -10.75
C GLY A 156 -19.15 5.23 -11.82
#